data_AF-A0A2V9AF80-F1
#
_entry.id   AF-A0A2V9AF80-F1
#
_cell.length_a   1.000
_cell.length_b   1.000
_cell.length_c   1.000
_cell.angle_alpha   90.00
_cell.angle_beta   90.00
_cell.angle_gamma   90.00
#
_symmetry.space_group_name_H-M   'P 1'
#
loop_
_entity.id
_entity.type
_entity.pdbx_description
1 polymer ?
#
loop_
_entity_poly.entity_id
_entity_poly.type
_entity_poly.pdbx_seq_one_letter_code
_entity_poly.pdbx_strand_id
1 'polypeptide(L)' 'MNNQVPKYVTRVRASLMLGIPEAELSRISKESGLGHVERVGNQEETYFTYEELQRICMDAARHVQVAH' A
#
# COMPACT_ATOMS: atom_id res chain seq x y z
N MET A 1 14.89 -18.07 -13.98
CA MET A 1 13.86 -17.36 -13.21
C MET A 1 14.17 -15.88 -13.30
N ASN A 2 13.32 -15.07 -13.93
CA ASN A 2 13.51 -13.63 -13.95
C ASN A 2 13.20 -13.09 -12.54
N ASN A 3 14.25 -12.85 -11.75
CA ASN A 3 14.16 -12.20 -10.43
C ASN A 3 13.90 -10.69 -10.57
N GLN A 4 13.01 -10.29 -11.48
CA GLN A 4 12.56 -8.91 -11.53
C GLN A 4 11.68 -8.70 -10.30
N VAL A 5 12.12 -7.79 -9.43
CA VAL A 5 11.29 -7.33 -8.31
C VAL A 5 9.95 -6.88 -8.92
N PRO A 6 8.82 -7.45 -8.49
CA PRO A 6 7.52 -7.09 -9.04
C PRO A 6 7.33 -5.58 -8.90
N LYS A 7 7.10 -4.87 -10.00
CA LYS A 7 6.91 -3.40 -9.97
C LYS A 7 5.76 -2.96 -9.06
N TYR A 8 4.87 -3.90 -8.77
CA TYR A 8 3.64 -3.70 -8.04
C TYR A 8 3.48 -4.75 -6.94
N VAL A 9 2.89 -4.34 -5.82
CA VAL A 9 2.64 -5.13 -4.62
C VAL A 9 1.13 -5.12 -4.37
N THR A 10 0.49 -6.28 -4.26
CA THR A 10 -0.95 -6.36 -3.93
C THR A 10 -1.22 -5.81 -2.54
N ARG A 11 -2.47 -5.38 -2.26
CA ARG A 11 -2.86 -4.88 -0.93
C ARG A 11 -2.59 -5.89 0.18
N VAL A 12 -2.89 -7.17 -0.06
CA VAL A 12 -2.60 -8.26 0.88
C VAL A 12 -1.10 -8.29 1.23
N ARG A 13 -0.23 -8.23 0.21
CA ARG A 13 1.21 -8.29 0.42
C ARG A 13 1.75 -7.02 1.08
N ALA A 14 1.23 -5.85 0.70
CA ALA A 14 1.59 -4.58 1.30
C ALA A 14 1.18 -4.54 2.79
N SER A 15 0.00 -5.03 3.12
CA SER A 15 -0.49 -5.16 4.50
C SER A 15 0.47 -5.99 5.37
N LEU A 16 0.91 -7.15 4.86
CA LEU A 16 1.91 -7.99 5.52
C LEU A 16 3.28 -7.31 5.65
N MET A 17 3.75 -6.62 4.61
CA MET A 17 5.05 -5.93 4.62
C MET A 17 5.10 -4.77 5.61
N LEU A 18 3.99 -4.04 5.74
CA LEU A 18 3.90 -2.85 6.59
C LEU A 18 3.42 -3.16 8.01
N GLY A 19 2.90 -4.36 8.26
CA GLY A 19 2.28 -4.72 9.54
C GLY A 19 0.98 -3.96 9.80
N ILE A 20 0.27 -3.55 8.75
CA ILE A 20 -0.97 -2.74 8.82
C ILE A 20 -2.14 -3.60 8.33
N PRO A 21 -3.28 -3.71 9.03
CA PRO A 21 -4.44 -4.46 8.53
C PRO A 21 -4.92 -3.98 7.16
N GLU A 22 -5.37 -4.88 6.28
CA GLU A 22 -5.80 -4.51 4.92
C GLU A 22 -6.89 -3.44 4.88
N ALA A 23 -7.83 -3.47 5.83
CA ALA A 23 -8.89 -2.47 5.94
C ALA A 23 -8.32 -1.07 6.22
N GLU A 24 -7.30 -1.00 7.08
CA GLU A 24 -6.62 0.26 7.41
C GLU A 24 -5.76 0.73 6.25
N LEU A 25 -5.02 -0.17 5.60
CA LEU A 25 -4.28 0.15 4.39
C LEU A 25 -5.21 0.62 3.26
N SER A 26 -6.41 0.04 3.14
CA SER A 26 -7.42 0.50 2.19
C SER A 26 -7.93 1.91 2.51
N ARG A 27 -8.07 2.26 3.79
CA ARG A 27 -8.46 3.61 4.22
C ARG A 27 -7.36 4.61 3.89
N ILE A 28 -6.11 4.31 4.26
CA ILE A 28 -4.93 5.13 3.95
C ILE A 28 -4.80 5.36 2.45
N SER A 29 -4.93 4.29 1.64
CA SER A 29 -4.88 4.37 0.17
C SER A 29 -5.93 5.34 -0.38
N LYS A 30 -7.18 5.27 0.09
CA LYS A 30 -8.26 6.19 -0.32
C LYS A 30 -8.01 7.64 0.10
N GLU A 31 -7.53 7.87 1.31
CA GLU A 31 -7.29 9.21 1.85
C GLU A 31 -6.07 9.90 1.21
N SER A 32 -5.03 9.12 0.91
CA SER A 32 -3.77 9.62 0.32
C SER A 32 -3.78 9.65 -1.21
N GLY A 33 -4.72 8.96 -1.85
CA GLY A 33 -4.74 8.75 -3.29
C GLY A 33 -3.61 7.84 -3.80
N LEU A 34 -2.98 7.07 -2.92
CA LEU A 34 -1.91 6.14 -3.25
C LEU A 34 -2.47 4.74 -3.54
N GLY A 35 -1.90 4.05 -4.52
CA GLY A 35 -2.33 2.73 -4.96
C GLY A 35 -3.23 2.79 -6.20
N HIS A 36 -3.12 1.76 -7.01
CA HIS A 36 -3.79 1.61 -8.29
C HIS A 36 -4.81 0.48 -8.20
N VAL A 37 -6.07 0.82 -8.47
CA VAL A 37 -7.14 -0.17 -8.52
C VAL A 37 -7.21 -0.75 -9.93
N GLU A 38 -7.02 -2.06 -10.07
CA GLU A 38 -7.31 -2.77 -11.30
C GLU A 38 -8.52 -3.66 -11.11
N ARG A 39 -9.40 -3.69 -12.13
CA ARG A 39 -10.59 -4.53 -12.16
C ARG A 39 -10.49 -5.54 -13.30
N VAL A 40 -10.61 -6.82 -12.96
CA VAL A 40 -10.70 -7.92 -13.92
C VAL A 40 -12.03 -8.62 -13.71
N GLY A 41 -12.98 -8.35 -14.59
CA GLY A 41 -14.37 -8.80 -14.44
C GLY A 41 -15.00 -8.25 -13.15
N ASN A 42 -15.40 -9.15 -12.25
CA ASN A 42 -16.00 -8.79 -10.96
C ASN A 42 -14.97 -8.66 -9.82
N GLN A 43 -13.70 -8.93 -10.08
CA GLN A 43 -12.64 -8.83 -9.08
C GLN A 43 -11.98 -7.46 -9.16
N GLU A 44 -11.80 -6.83 -8.00
CA GLU A 44 -11.08 -5.59 -7.83
C GLU A 44 -9.89 -5.85 -6.91
N GLU A 45 -8.69 -5.45 -7.32
CA GLU A 45 -7.48 -5.52 -6.51
C GLU A 45 -6.77 -4.16 -6.52
N THR A 46 -6.15 -3.83 -5.40
CA THR A 46 -5.34 -2.62 -5.26
C THR A 46 -3.87 -3.00 -5.27
N TYR A 47 -3.10 -2.31 -6.09
CA TYR A 47 -1.68 -2.51 -6.26
C TYR A 47 -0.90 -1.27 -5.87
N PHE A 48 0.28 -1.45 -5.28
CA PHE A 48 1.15 -0.37 -4.85
C PHE A 48 2.52 -0.53 -5.48
N THR A 49 3.09 0.56 -5.96
CA THR A 49 4.52 0.64 -6.25
C THR A 49 5.34 0.73 -4.96
N TYR A 50 6.63 0.40 -5.02
CA TYR A 50 7.51 0.57 -3.85
C TYR A 50 7.62 2.04 -3.39
N GLU A 51 7.51 3.00 -4.31
CA GLU A 51 7.52 4.42 -3.98
C GLU A 51 6.28 4.82 -3.18
N GLU A 52 5.10 4.35 -3.58
CA GLU A 52 3.87 4.60 -2.83
C GLU A 52 3.90 3.95 -1.44
N LEU A 53 4.43 2.72 -1.32
CA LEU A 53 4.63 2.08 -0.02
C LEU A 53 5.60 2.87 0.86
N GLN A 54 6.68 3.40 0.29
CA GLN A 54 7.62 4.26 1.02
C GLN A 54 6.92 5.52 1.55
N ARG A 55 6.08 6.17 0.72
CA ARG A 55 5.31 7.36 1.12
C ARG A 55 4.35 7.02 2.27
N ILE A 56 3.63 5.90 2.19
CA ILE A 56 2.76 5.40 3.27
C ILE A 56 3.55 5.23 4.57
N CYS A 57 4.74 4.61 4.54
CA CYS A 57 5.59 4.47 5.73
C CYS A 57 6.01 5.82 6.32
N MET A 58 6.43 6.75 5.46
CA MET A 58 6.89 8.07 5.90
C MET A 58 5.77 8.90 6.53
N ASP A 59 4.56 8.82 5.97
CA ASP A 59 3.39 9.48 6.53
C ASP A 59 2.99 8.89 7.88
N ALA A 60 2.98 7.57 8.01
CA ALA A 60 2.74 6.91 9.28
C ALA A 60 3.77 7.32 10.35
N ALA A 61 5.06 7.39 9.98
CA ALA A 61 6.13 7.81 10.90
C ALA A 61 6.02 9.29 11.32
N ARG A 62 5.58 10.18 10.42
CA ARG A 62 5.34 11.60 10.76
C ARG A 62 4.23 11.78 11.78
N HIS A 63 3.15 11.01 11.69
CA HIS A 63 2.06 11.08 12.67
C HIS A 63 2.48 10.64 14.08
N VAL A 64 3.47 9.74 14.20
CA VAL A 64 4.02 9.31 15.50
C VAL A 64 4.83 10.43 16.17
N GLN A 65 5.50 11.30 15.40
CA GLN A 65 6.35 12.36 15.97
C GLN A 65 5.57 13.58 16.47
N VAL A 66 4.35 13.82 15.98
CA VAL A 66 3.53 14.98 16.40
C VAL A 66 2.76 14.70 17.70
N ALA A 67 2.67 13.43 18.12
CA ALA A 67 1.98 13.02 19.34
C ALA A 67 2.87 13.04 20.60
N HIS A 68 4.07 13.62 20.52
CA HIS A 68 5.05 13.70 21.61
C HIS A 68 5.35 15.15 22.02
#